data_AF-A0A5J4SNX2-F1
#
_entry.id   AF-A0A5J4SNX2-F1
#
_cell.length_a   1.000
_cell.length_b   1.000
_cell.length_c   1.000
_cell.angle_alpha   90.00
_cell.angle_beta   90.00
_cell.angle_gamma   90.00
#
_symmetry.space_group_name_H-M   'P 1'
#
loop_
_entity.id
_entity.type
_entity.pdbx_description
1 polymer ?
#
loop_
_entity_poly.entity_id
_entity_poly.type
_entity_poly.pdbx_seq_one_letter_code
_entity_poly.pdbx_strand_id
1 'polypeptide(L)'
;MIFNTKNQNYKRDLAKHLKYCQGPETAKQVKLDPLAKPYYPHISNNKLLQKLVAICQQDQLTSTLNYITFDFETVGNIINEDNLIAQLEPLSVTSAATINDQITTLYFDLRNGTGFIEKWISQLFEVAIKVNEANQSNIPDITIEDKNYKPYKPQVSIIGFNSKKFDMNLLLKHLINNKTKIQYMGSTTQAKQTIESHQDYDFDLRFIDILSFIPPNNTLKQFIEKFGTKGIKLTKGILPHRSFNYDNYKSVLSQSKSFTKEDFYD
;
A
#
# COMPACT_ATOMS: atom_id res chain seq x y z
N MET A 1 56.67 -17.48 15.40
CA MET A 1 58.11 -17.54 15.06
C MET A 1 58.83 -16.65 16.07
N ILE A 2 59.81 -17.16 16.80
CA ILE A 2 60.52 -16.39 17.84
C ILE A 2 61.83 -15.89 17.24
N PHE A 3 62.01 -14.56 17.17
CA PHE A 3 63.23 -13.94 16.62
C PHE A 3 64.22 -13.64 17.74
N ASN A 4 65.45 -14.14 17.60
CA ASN A 4 66.54 -13.81 18.51
C ASN A 4 67.23 -12.52 18.06
N THR A 5 67.14 -11.47 18.88
CA THR A 5 67.67 -10.12 18.59
C THR A 5 69.19 -10.04 18.58
N LYS A 6 69.89 -11.06 19.11
CA LYS A 6 71.37 -11.14 19.11
C LYS A 6 71.93 -11.84 17.86
N ASN A 7 71.09 -12.36 16.97
CA ASN A 7 71.54 -13.01 15.74
C ASN A 7 72.00 -11.94 14.72
N GLN A 8 73.16 -12.13 14.10
CA GLN A 8 73.69 -11.22 13.07
C GLN A 8 72.74 -11.06 11.87
N ASN A 9 71.95 -12.09 11.57
CA ASN A 9 70.97 -12.07 10.48
C ASN A 9 69.58 -11.55 10.88
N TYR A 10 69.41 -11.10 12.14
CA TYR A 10 68.12 -10.65 12.69
C TYR A 10 67.40 -9.65 11.78
N LYS A 11 68.11 -8.62 11.29
CA LYS A 11 67.50 -7.59 10.42
C LYS A 11 66.96 -8.19 9.13
N ARG A 12 67.69 -9.11 8.51
CA ARG A 12 67.29 -9.78 7.25
C ARG A 12 66.07 -10.65 7.49
N ASP A 13 66.11 -11.47 8.52
CA ASP A 13 65.06 -12.46 8.79
C ASP A 13 63.76 -11.78 9.25
N LEU A 14 63.87 -10.70 10.03
CA LEU A 14 62.74 -9.84 10.38
C LEU A 14 62.16 -9.16 9.13
N ALA A 15 62.98 -8.58 8.26
CA ALA A 15 62.51 -7.95 7.02
C ALA A 15 61.80 -8.94 6.09
N LYS A 16 62.32 -10.17 6.00
CA LYS A 16 61.72 -11.25 5.19
C LYS A 16 60.38 -11.69 5.77
N HIS A 17 60.27 -11.77 7.10
CA HIS A 17 59.02 -12.08 7.80
C HIS A 17 57.98 -10.96 7.63
N LEU A 18 58.37 -9.69 7.82
CA LEU A 18 57.48 -8.55 7.62
C LEU A 18 56.93 -8.51 6.20
N LYS A 19 57.76 -8.82 5.19
CA LYS A 19 57.34 -8.91 3.80
C LYS A 19 56.40 -10.10 3.54
N TYR A 20 56.58 -11.21 4.25
CA TYR A 20 55.65 -12.35 4.20
C TYR A 20 54.31 -12.04 4.89
N CYS A 21 54.33 -11.33 6.03
CA CYS A 21 53.14 -10.90 6.77
C CYS A 21 52.34 -9.80 6.09
N GLN A 22 52.97 -9.00 5.23
CA GLN A 22 52.25 -8.05 4.38
C GLN A 22 51.27 -8.76 3.41
N GLY A 23 51.48 -10.05 3.14
CA GLY A 23 50.67 -10.81 2.18
C GLY A 23 50.72 -10.19 0.79
N PRO A 24 50.04 -10.77 -0.22
CA PRO A 24 49.74 -10.00 -1.42
C PRO A 24 48.92 -8.76 -1.02
N GLU A 25 49.20 -7.60 -1.62
CA GLU A 25 48.30 -6.42 -1.59
C GLU A 25 47.02 -6.72 -2.39
N THR A 26 46.34 -7.80 -2.07
CA THR A 26 44.92 -7.88 -2.36
C THR A 26 44.26 -7.03 -1.30
N ALA A 27 43.76 -5.86 -1.71
CA ALA A 27 42.81 -5.09 -0.92
C ALA A 27 41.79 -6.10 -0.37
N LYS A 28 41.92 -6.45 0.92
CA LYS A 28 40.97 -7.33 1.59
C LYS A 28 39.68 -6.54 1.66
N GLN A 29 38.91 -6.58 0.59
CA GLN A 29 37.56 -6.09 0.58
C GLN A 29 36.83 -6.96 1.59
N VAL A 30 36.40 -6.33 2.69
CA VAL A 30 35.43 -6.94 3.59
C VAL A 30 34.18 -7.14 2.75
N LYS A 31 34.03 -8.35 2.21
CA LYS A 31 32.80 -8.79 1.58
C LYS A 31 31.89 -9.17 2.73
N LEU A 32 31.15 -8.19 3.23
CA LEU A 32 30.02 -8.48 4.11
C LEU A 32 29.16 -9.51 3.36
N ASP A 33 28.79 -10.59 4.04
CA ASP A 33 27.77 -11.48 3.50
C ASP A 33 26.58 -10.60 3.08
N PRO A 34 25.96 -10.85 1.92
CA PRO A 34 24.74 -10.17 1.55
C PRO A 34 23.67 -10.59 2.56
N LEU A 35 23.65 -9.93 3.72
CA LEU A 35 22.51 -9.88 4.59
C LEU A 35 21.37 -9.44 3.70
N ALA A 36 20.29 -10.21 3.68
CA ALA A 36 19.06 -9.80 3.02
C ALA A 36 18.74 -8.41 3.57
N LYS A 37 18.97 -7.36 2.76
CA LYS A 37 18.58 -6.01 3.15
C LYS A 37 17.11 -6.12 3.52
N PRO A 38 16.71 -5.72 4.73
CA PRO A 38 15.30 -5.57 5.02
C PRO A 38 14.71 -4.70 3.92
N TYR A 39 13.85 -5.29 3.09
CA TYR A 39 13.30 -4.59 1.94
C TYR A 39 12.26 -3.60 2.47
N TYR A 40 12.73 -2.38 2.78
CA TYR A 40 11.92 -1.21 3.10
C TYR A 40 11.95 -0.25 1.91
N PRO A 41 11.29 -0.59 0.79
CA PRO A 41 11.33 0.17 -0.45
C PRO A 41 10.93 1.63 -0.27
N HIS A 42 10.03 1.91 0.68
CA HIS A 42 9.61 3.26 1.02
C HIS A 42 10.74 4.07 1.70
N ILE A 43 11.66 3.44 2.45
CA ILE A 43 12.82 4.10 3.06
C ILE A 43 13.99 4.14 2.07
N SER A 44 14.31 3.02 1.42
CA SER A 44 15.51 2.88 0.59
C SER A 44 15.44 3.66 -0.73
N ASN A 45 14.25 3.98 -1.23
CA ASN A 45 14.07 4.75 -2.46
C ASN A 45 13.72 6.22 -2.21
N ASN A 46 13.50 6.59 -0.95
CA ASN A 46 13.19 7.97 -0.57
C ASN A 46 14.47 8.63 -0.04
N LYS A 47 15.10 9.45 -0.89
CA LYS A 47 16.34 10.16 -0.56
C LYS A 47 16.17 11.17 0.58
N LEU A 48 14.97 11.73 0.75
CA LEU A 48 14.64 12.59 1.90
C LEU A 48 14.66 11.78 3.21
N LEU A 49 13.99 10.63 3.24
CA LEU A 49 14.03 9.73 4.41
C LEU A 49 15.47 9.30 4.72
N GLN A 50 16.25 8.94 3.70
CA GLN A 50 17.67 8.59 3.88
C GLN A 50 18.47 9.74 4.49
N LYS A 51 18.26 10.98 4.00
CA LYS A 51 18.96 12.14 4.52
C LYS A 51 18.56 12.42 5.97
N LEU A 52 17.26 12.41 6.29
CA LEU A 52 16.74 12.61 7.64
C LEU A 52 17.30 11.59 8.63
N VAL A 53 17.37 10.32 8.24
CA VAL A 53 18.00 9.26 9.04
C VAL A 53 19.50 9.50 9.18
N ALA A 54 20.20 9.88 8.10
CA ALA A 54 21.65 10.13 8.14
C ALA A 54 22.05 11.29 9.05
N ILE A 55 21.23 12.33 9.13
CA ILE A 55 21.44 13.49 10.00
C ILE A 55 20.81 13.31 11.39
N CYS A 56 20.30 12.13 11.70
CA CYS A 56 19.64 11.79 12.97
C CYS A 56 18.43 12.67 13.31
N GLN A 57 17.74 13.22 12.30
CA GLN A 57 16.53 14.05 12.45
C GLN A 57 15.25 13.27 12.10
N GLN A 58 15.24 11.95 12.31
CA GLN A 58 14.04 11.14 12.04
C GLN A 58 12.82 11.53 12.88
N ASP A 59 13.00 12.27 13.96
CA ASP A 59 11.94 12.85 14.79
C ASP A 59 11.12 13.93 14.05
N GLN A 60 11.70 14.56 13.02
CA GLN A 60 10.98 15.47 12.13
C GLN A 60 10.03 14.75 11.17
N LEU A 61 10.12 13.41 11.07
CA LEU A 61 9.18 12.63 10.29
C LEU A 61 7.90 12.42 11.06
N THR A 62 6.89 13.23 10.76
CA THR A 62 5.52 12.89 11.10
C THR A 62 5.04 11.76 10.20
N SER A 63 4.42 10.74 10.78
CA SER A 63 3.75 9.70 9.99
C SER A 63 2.76 10.34 9.02
N THR A 64 2.58 9.76 7.83
CA THR A 64 1.58 10.23 6.87
C THR A 64 0.19 10.05 7.48
N LEU A 65 -0.42 11.15 7.95
CA LEU A 65 -1.71 11.14 8.63
C LEU A 65 -2.88 11.14 7.64
N ASN A 66 -2.64 11.55 6.40
CA ASN A 66 -3.71 11.74 5.42
C ASN A 66 -3.75 10.57 4.42
N TYR A 67 -4.90 9.93 4.33
CA TYR A 67 -5.13 8.76 3.50
C TYR A 67 -6.60 8.67 3.09
N ILE A 68 -6.86 7.83 2.09
CA ILE A 68 -8.21 7.50 1.63
C ILE A 68 -8.48 6.05 1.97
N THR A 69 -9.64 5.74 2.54
CA THR A 69 -10.14 4.36 2.63
C THR A 69 -11.26 4.13 1.62
N PHE A 70 -11.44 2.90 1.16
CA PHE A 70 -12.54 2.56 0.27
C PHE A 70 -13.05 1.13 0.50
N ASP A 71 -14.30 0.90 0.12
CA ASP A 71 -14.95 -0.42 0.13
C ASP A 71 -15.95 -0.50 -1.02
N PHE A 72 -16.05 -1.68 -1.64
CA PHE A 72 -17.07 -1.99 -2.63
C PHE A 72 -18.12 -2.89 -2.02
N GLU A 73 -19.39 -2.60 -2.31
CA GLU A 73 -20.46 -3.57 -2.12
C GLU A 73 -20.73 -4.25 -3.46
N THR A 74 -20.89 -5.58 -3.45
CA THR A 74 -21.00 -6.38 -4.68
C THR A 74 -22.09 -7.43 -4.57
N VAL A 75 -22.65 -7.82 -5.72
CA VAL A 75 -23.52 -8.98 -5.83
C VAL A 75 -22.80 -10.07 -6.62
N GLY A 76 -22.87 -11.31 -6.14
CA GLY A 76 -22.27 -12.46 -6.82
C GLY A 76 -23.23 -13.10 -7.81
N ASN A 77 -22.80 -13.21 -9.06
CA ASN A 77 -23.39 -14.07 -10.08
C ASN A 77 -22.75 -15.45 -10.02
N ILE A 78 -23.49 -16.47 -9.59
CA ILE A 78 -22.99 -17.84 -9.52
C ILE A 78 -23.05 -18.44 -10.93
N ILE A 79 -21.88 -18.62 -11.56
CA ILE A 79 -21.78 -19.16 -12.92
C ILE A 79 -21.70 -20.69 -12.91
N ASN A 80 -21.09 -21.27 -11.87
CA ASN A 80 -20.98 -22.71 -11.71
C ASN A 80 -21.08 -23.08 -10.21
N GLU A 81 -22.14 -23.80 -9.84
CA GLU A 81 -22.39 -24.26 -8.47
C GLU A 81 -21.33 -25.28 -7.99
N ASP A 82 -20.83 -26.14 -8.88
CA ASP A 82 -19.90 -27.22 -8.53
C ASP A 82 -18.49 -26.71 -8.18
N ASN A 83 -18.09 -25.56 -8.77
CA ASN A 83 -16.76 -24.97 -8.58
C ASN A 83 -16.76 -23.65 -7.80
N LEU A 84 -17.91 -23.20 -7.28
CA LEU A 84 -18.07 -21.91 -6.57
C LEU A 84 -17.44 -20.73 -7.34
N ILE A 85 -17.60 -20.71 -8.67
CA ILE A 85 -17.12 -19.61 -9.50
C ILE A 85 -18.22 -18.55 -9.53
N ALA A 86 -18.01 -17.47 -8.78
CA ALA A 86 -18.88 -16.30 -8.78
C ALA A 86 -18.21 -15.12 -9.51
N GLN A 87 -18.91 -14.54 -10.48
CA GLN A 87 -18.56 -13.24 -11.05
C GLN A 87 -19.21 -12.14 -10.20
N LEU A 88 -18.41 -11.21 -9.69
CA LEU A 88 -18.92 -10.12 -8.87
C LEU A 88 -19.31 -8.92 -9.73
N GLU A 89 -20.51 -8.40 -9.50
CA GLU A 89 -20.93 -7.11 -10.03
C GLU A 89 -20.93 -6.04 -8.93
N PRO A 90 -20.30 -4.89 -9.17
CA PRO A 90 -20.25 -3.81 -8.18
C PRO A 90 -21.60 -3.10 -8.10
N LEU A 91 -22.13 -2.98 -6.88
CA LEU A 91 -23.38 -2.30 -6.57
C LEU A 91 -23.16 -0.86 -6.14
N SER A 92 -22.15 -0.65 -5.30
CA SER A 92 -21.77 0.66 -4.81
C SER A 92 -20.30 0.70 -4.42
N VAL A 93 -19.76 1.91 -4.37
CA VAL A 93 -18.44 2.20 -3.81
C VAL A 93 -18.57 3.34 -2.81
N THR A 94 -17.96 3.14 -1.66
CA THR A 94 -17.82 4.18 -0.65
C THR A 94 -16.35 4.46 -0.43
N SER A 95 -15.97 5.73 -0.33
CA SER A 95 -14.64 6.09 0.14
C SER A 95 -14.70 7.18 1.20
N ALA A 96 -13.68 7.22 2.05
CA ALA A 96 -13.54 8.23 3.08
C ALA A 96 -12.10 8.75 3.07
N ALA A 97 -11.92 10.05 2.87
CA ALA A 97 -10.63 10.70 3.00
C ALA A 97 -10.50 11.27 4.40
N THR A 98 -9.41 10.90 5.07
CA THR A 98 -8.99 11.48 6.34
C THR A 98 -7.91 12.50 6.04
N ILE A 99 -8.16 13.77 6.33
CA ILE A 99 -7.21 14.87 6.17
C ILE A 99 -7.17 15.64 7.49
N ASN A 100 -6.03 15.65 8.18
CA ASN A 100 -5.82 16.33 9.46
C ASN A 100 -6.98 16.04 10.45
N ASP A 101 -7.28 14.75 10.63
CA ASP A 101 -8.37 14.21 11.47
C ASP A 101 -9.80 14.58 11.03
N GLN A 102 -9.97 15.26 9.90
CA GLN A 102 -11.28 15.52 9.30
C GLN A 102 -11.61 14.45 8.26
N ILE A 103 -12.81 13.88 8.36
CA ILE A 103 -13.28 12.81 7.47
C ILE A 103 -14.28 13.39 6.47
N THR A 104 -14.00 13.22 5.18
CA THR A 104 -14.95 13.49 4.09
C THR A 104 -15.29 12.19 3.37
N THR A 105 -16.58 11.91 3.19
CA THR A 105 -17.05 10.67 2.57
C THR A 105 -17.59 10.89 1.17
N LEU A 106 -17.33 9.94 0.27
CA LEU A 106 -17.93 9.83 -1.05
C LEU A 106 -18.72 8.53 -1.13
N TYR A 107 -19.87 8.56 -1.77
CA TYR A 107 -20.71 7.40 -2.02
C TYR A 107 -21.26 7.45 -3.44
N PHE A 108 -21.11 6.35 -4.17
CA PHE A 108 -21.66 6.17 -5.50
C PHE A 108 -22.26 4.78 -5.59
N ASP A 109 -23.39 4.66 -6.27
CA ASP A 109 -24.01 3.38 -6.54
C ASP A 109 -24.55 3.27 -7.96
N LEU A 110 -25.00 2.07 -8.29
CA LEU A 110 -25.55 1.73 -9.59
C LEU A 110 -26.72 2.63 -10.03
N ARG A 111 -27.46 3.24 -9.09
CA ARG A 111 -28.58 4.15 -9.39
C ARG A 111 -28.08 5.47 -9.95
N ASN A 112 -26.80 5.81 -9.74
CA ASN A 112 -26.14 6.96 -10.37
C ASN A 112 -25.76 6.71 -11.84
N GLY A 113 -26.12 5.55 -12.39
CA GLY A 113 -25.85 5.11 -13.76
C GLY A 113 -24.72 4.08 -13.84
N THR A 114 -24.61 3.39 -14.97
CA THR A 114 -23.61 2.33 -15.18
C THR A 114 -22.16 2.83 -15.07
N GLY A 115 -21.92 4.13 -15.30
CA GLY A 115 -20.61 4.78 -15.18
C GLY A 115 -20.28 5.32 -13.78
N PHE A 116 -20.89 4.79 -12.71
CA PHE A 116 -20.69 5.33 -11.35
C PHE A 116 -19.26 5.13 -10.83
N ILE A 117 -18.57 4.08 -11.29
CA ILE A 117 -17.18 3.81 -10.90
C ILE A 117 -16.26 4.84 -11.54
N GLU A 118 -16.46 5.19 -12.81
CA GLU A 118 -15.72 6.24 -13.50
C GLU A 118 -15.95 7.60 -12.83
N LYS A 119 -17.19 7.91 -12.44
CA LYS A 119 -17.50 9.12 -11.66
C LYS A 119 -16.78 9.13 -10.32
N TRP A 120 -16.77 7.99 -9.61
CA TRP A 120 -16.04 7.84 -8.36
C TRP A 120 -14.53 8.00 -8.55
N ILE A 121 -13.93 7.39 -9.58
CA ILE A 121 -12.50 7.53 -9.89
C ILE A 121 -12.14 8.99 -10.15
N SER A 122 -12.95 9.72 -10.93
CA SER A 122 -12.72 11.16 -11.15
C SER A 122 -12.72 11.94 -9.83
N GLN A 123 -13.69 11.69 -8.95
CA GLN A 123 -13.74 12.33 -7.63
C GLN A 123 -12.62 11.86 -6.69
N LEU A 124 -12.18 10.61 -6.82
CA LEU A 124 -11.06 10.06 -6.07
C LEU A 124 -9.77 10.82 -6.37
N PHE A 125 -9.50 11.17 -7.62
CA PHE A 125 -8.34 11.99 -7.97
C PHE A 125 -8.42 13.41 -7.39
N GLU A 126 -9.59 14.05 -7.44
CA GLU A 126 -9.80 15.38 -6.83
C GLU A 126 -9.54 15.37 -5.32
N VAL A 127 -10.00 14.31 -4.64
CA VAL A 127 -9.74 14.11 -3.22
C VAL A 127 -8.27 13.76 -2.97
N ALA A 128 -7.65 12.96 -3.84
CA ALA A 128 -6.25 12.59 -3.74
C ALA A 128 -5.31 13.78 -3.88
N ILE A 129 -5.65 14.79 -4.69
CA ILE A 129 -4.91 16.08 -4.75
C ILE A 129 -4.86 16.70 -3.35
N LYS A 130 -6.00 16.86 -2.69
CA LYS A 130 -6.07 17.48 -1.36
C LYS A 130 -5.31 16.67 -0.31
N VAL A 131 -5.41 15.34 -0.36
CA VAL A 131 -4.65 14.44 0.51
C VAL A 131 -3.15 14.57 0.24
N ASN A 132 -2.74 14.68 -1.02
CA ASN A 132 -1.34 14.87 -1.39
C ASN A 132 -0.81 16.21 -0.88
N GLU A 133 -1.52 17.31 -1.11
CA GLU A 133 -1.16 18.65 -0.64
C GLU A 133 -0.95 18.68 0.88
N ALA A 134 -1.90 18.11 1.64
CA ALA A 134 -1.80 18.02 3.10
C ALA A 134 -0.63 17.12 3.56
N ASN A 135 -0.30 16.07 2.78
CA ASN A 135 0.86 15.25 3.07
C ASN A 135 2.17 15.96 2.75
N GLN A 136 2.24 16.72 1.65
CA GLN A 136 3.43 17.48 1.26
C GLN A 136 3.71 18.63 2.25
N SER A 137 2.68 19.27 2.81
CA SER A 137 2.86 20.34 3.80
C SER A 137 3.51 19.86 5.11
N ASN A 138 3.45 18.56 5.39
CA ASN A 138 4.07 17.94 6.57
C ASN A 138 5.52 17.52 6.32
N ILE A 139 6.01 17.65 5.08
CA ILE A 139 7.39 17.31 4.74
C ILE A 139 8.31 18.47 5.14
N PRO A 140 9.35 18.24 5.96
CA PRO A 140 10.30 19.29 6.32
C PRO A 140 11.07 19.78 5.09
N ASP A 141 11.29 21.09 5.01
CA ASP A 141 12.06 21.71 3.93
C ASP A 141 13.54 21.36 4.08
N ILE A 142 14.02 20.42 3.27
CA ILE A 142 15.39 19.90 3.32
C ILE A 142 16.00 19.96 1.93
N THR A 143 17.01 20.81 1.78
CA THR A 143 17.77 20.93 0.54
C THR A 143 18.67 19.71 0.32
N ILE A 144 18.47 18.95 -0.75
CA ILE A 144 19.35 17.82 -1.10
C ILE A 144 20.32 18.27 -2.19
N GLU A 145 21.56 18.54 -1.80
CA GLU A 145 22.66 18.92 -2.71
C GLU A 145 23.25 17.70 -3.43
N ASP A 146 22.45 17.07 -4.28
CA ASP A 146 22.89 16.02 -5.19
C ASP A 146 22.44 16.39 -6.60
N LYS A 147 23.40 16.58 -7.52
CA LYS A 147 23.13 16.95 -8.92
C LYS A 147 22.30 15.87 -9.67
N ASN A 148 22.30 14.64 -9.17
CA ASN A 148 21.49 13.52 -9.67
C ASN A 148 20.26 13.25 -8.78
N TYR A 149 19.89 14.20 -7.91
CA TYR A 149 18.67 14.11 -7.11
C TYR A 149 17.45 14.14 -8.03
N LYS A 150 16.67 13.05 -8.00
CA LYS A 150 15.32 13.04 -8.51
C LYS A 150 14.39 13.05 -7.30
N PRO A 151 13.50 14.05 -7.17
CA PRO A 151 12.49 14.05 -6.13
C PRO A 151 11.71 12.75 -6.17
N TYR A 152 11.44 12.18 -4.98
CA TYR A 152 10.55 11.05 -4.86
C TYR A 152 9.15 11.48 -5.32
N LYS A 153 8.57 10.78 -6.30
CA LYS A 153 7.20 11.06 -6.73
C LYS A 153 6.25 10.76 -5.55
N PRO A 154 5.47 11.73 -5.07
CA PRO A 154 4.57 11.51 -3.94
C PRO A 154 3.59 10.37 -4.19
N GLN A 155 3.19 9.67 -3.12
CA GLN A 155 2.24 8.56 -3.20
C GLN A 155 1.10 8.76 -2.21
N VAL A 156 -0.12 8.88 -2.73
CA VAL A 156 -1.35 8.97 -1.92
C VAL A 156 -1.80 7.56 -1.56
N SER A 157 -1.98 7.28 -0.27
CA SER A 157 -2.40 5.96 0.19
C SER A 157 -3.91 5.81 0.06
N ILE A 158 -4.33 4.79 -0.68
CA ILE A 158 -5.71 4.34 -0.80
C ILE A 158 -5.79 2.94 -0.17
N ILE A 159 -6.61 2.81 0.87
CA ILE A 159 -6.56 1.69 1.78
C ILE A 159 -7.89 0.94 1.74
N GLY A 160 -7.84 -0.34 1.39
CA GLY A 160 -9.01 -1.23 1.46
C GLY A 160 -8.78 -2.36 2.45
N PHE A 161 -9.84 -3.12 2.73
CA PHE A 161 -9.78 -4.32 3.55
C PHE A 161 -10.17 -5.54 2.71
N ASN A 162 -9.26 -6.51 2.57
CA ASN A 162 -9.42 -7.64 1.66
C ASN A 162 -9.56 -7.22 0.18
N SER A 163 -9.04 -6.05 -0.16
CA SER A 163 -9.27 -5.40 -1.46
C SER A 163 -8.37 -5.92 -2.58
N LYS A 164 -7.22 -6.54 -2.26
CA LYS A 164 -6.21 -6.93 -3.26
C LYS A 164 -6.72 -7.89 -4.33
N LYS A 165 -7.65 -8.78 -3.96
CA LYS A 165 -8.16 -9.85 -4.84
C LYS A 165 -9.51 -9.50 -5.44
N PHE A 166 -10.32 -8.73 -4.72
CA PHE A 166 -11.70 -8.46 -5.11
C PHE A 166 -11.80 -7.07 -5.73
N ASP A 167 -11.70 -6.05 -4.89
CA ASP A 167 -11.91 -4.66 -5.30
C ASP A 167 -10.90 -4.21 -6.36
N MET A 168 -9.63 -4.58 -6.23
CA MET A 168 -8.63 -4.23 -7.22
C MET A 168 -8.91 -4.86 -8.58
N ASN A 169 -9.41 -6.11 -8.64
CA ASN A 169 -9.79 -6.71 -9.91
C ASN A 169 -10.97 -5.98 -10.57
N LEU A 170 -11.91 -5.48 -9.75
CA LEU A 170 -12.99 -4.63 -10.24
C LEU A 170 -12.48 -3.28 -10.73
N LEU A 171 -11.53 -2.66 -10.03
CA LEU A 171 -10.99 -1.33 -10.35
C LEU A 171 -10.04 -1.33 -11.56
N LEU A 172 -9.23 -2.36 -11.72
CA LEU A 172 -8.19 -2.41 -12.75
C LEU A 172 -8.77 -2.19 -14.15
N LYS A 173 -9.96 -2.73 -14.45
CA LYS A 173 -10.62 -2.55 -15.75
C LYS A 173 -10.99 -1.09 -16.05
N HIS A 174 -11.17 -0.26 -15.00
CA HIS A 174 -11.50 1.16 -15.12
C HIS A 174 -10.26 2.06 -15.01
N LEU A 175 -9.22 1.61 -14.31
CA LEU A 175 -7.96 2.34 -14.16
C LEU A 175 -7.04 2.16 -15.38
N ILE A 176 -7.07 1.01 -16.06
CA ILE A 176 -6.23 0.76 -17.24
C ILE A 176 -6.68 1.62 -18.42
N ASN A 177 -5.88 2.61 -18.77
CA ASN A 177 -5.97 3.39 -20.00
C ASN A 177 -4.57 3.71 -20.57
N ASN A 178 -4.49 4.44 -21.68
CA ASN A 178 -3.24 4.80 -22.36
C ASN A 178 -2.35 5.80 -21.58
N LYS A 179 -2.90 6.48 -20.58
CA LYS A 179 -2.22 7.45 -19.72
C LYS A 179 -1.78 6.89 -18.37
N THR A 180 -2.25 5.70 -18.00
CA THR A 180 -1.92 5.05 -16.73
C THR A 180 -0.82 4.02 -16.87
N LYS A 181 0.04 3.94 -15.85
CA LYS A 181 0.99 2.86 -15.64
C LYS A 181 0.70 2.20 -14.30
N ILE A 182 0.47 0.89 -14.33
CA ILE A 182 0.21 0.11 -13.12
C ILE A 182 1.43 -0.74 -12.77
N GLN A 183 1.85 -0.68 -11.51
CA GLN A 183 2.96 -1.45 -10.96
C GLN A 183 2.50 -2.20 -9.71
N TYR A 184 2.69 -3.51 -9.71
CA TYR A 184 2.46 -4.34 -8.53
C TYR A 184 3.75 -4.47 -7.72
N MET A 185 3.64 -4.46 -6.39
CA MET A 185 4.70 -4.95 -5.51
C MET A 185 4.36 -6.34 -4.98
N GLY A 186 5.18 -7.32 -5.34
CA GLY A 186 4.90 -8.75 -5.14
C GLY A 186 4.55 -9.41 -6.47
N SER A 187 4.04 -10.64 -6.42
CA SER A 187 3.44 -11.26 -7.60
C SER A 187 2.05 -10.68 -7.86
N THR A 188 1.53 -10.82 -9.09
CA THR A 188 0.14 -10.45 -9.42
C THR A 188 -0.88 -11.16 -8.53
N THR A 189 -0.55 -12.35 -8.01
CA THR A 189 -1.43 -13.15 -7.15
C THR A 189 -1.31 -12.83 -5.66
N GLN A 190 -0.23 -12.16 -5.23
CA GLN A 190 0.07 -11.84 -3.83
C GLN A 190 0.54 -10.39 -3.66
N ALA A 191 0.05 -9.50 -4.52
CA ALA A 191 0.47 -8.11 -4.50
C ALA A 191 0.14 -7.48 -3.14
N LYS A 192 1.18 -6.95 -2.49
CA LYS A 192 1.05 -6.24 -1.21
C LYS A 192 0.55 -4.81 -1.38
N GLN A 193 0.83 -4.25 -2.56
CA GLN A 193 0.38 -2.94 -2.98
C GLN A 193 0.33 -2.87 -4.52
N THR A 194 -0.54 -2.00 -5.01
CA THR A 194 -0.66 -1.66 -6.43
C THR A 194 -0.47 -0.15 -6.55
N ILE A 195 0.51 0.26 -7.34
CA ILE A 195 0.80 1.66 -7.64
C ILE A 195 0.21 1.96 -9.01
N GLU A 196 -0.62 3.00 -9.07
CA GLU A 196 -1.16 3.55 -10.29
C GLU A 196 -0.54 4.94 -10.49
N SER A 197 0.11 5.11 -11.65
CA SER A 197 0.74 6.35 -12.07
C SER A 197 0.00 6.89 -13.29
N HIS A 198 -0.68 8.01 -13.12
CA HIS A 198 -1.36 8.69 -14.20
C HIS A 198 -0.49 9.84 -14.75
N GLN A 199 -0.43 10.00 -16.08
CA GLN A 199 0.41 11.03 -16.74
C GLN A 199 0.01 12.47 -16.39
N ASP A 200 -1.26 12.70 -16.14
CA ASP A 200 -1.79 14.04 -15.85
C ASP A 200 -1.53 14.50 -14.38
N TYR A 201 -0.98 13.64 -13.52
CA TYR A 201 -0.75 13.94 -12.10
C TYR A 201 0.71 13.72 -11.67
N ASP A 202 1.19 14.62 -10.81
CA ASP A 202 2.55 14.62 -10.27
C ASP A 202 2.72 13.70 -9.05
N PHE A 203 1.65 13.04 -8.60
CA PHE A 203 1.66 11.98 -7.58
C PHE A 203 1.18 10.64 -8.17
N ASP A 204 1.36 9.57 -7.41
CA ASP A 204 0.81 8.23 -7.70
C ASP A 204 -0.26 7.86 -6.67
N LEU A 205 -1.23 7.05 -7.11
CA LEU A 205 -2.16 6.37 -6.22
C LEU A 205 -1.55 5.03 -5.76
N ARG A 206 -1.45 4.84 -4.46
CA ARG A 206 -0.94 3.61 -3.85
C ARG A 206 -2.06 2.87 -3.15
N PHE A 207 -2.58 1.83 -3.81
CA PHE A 207 -3.57 0.93 -3.25
C PHE A 207 -2.91 -0.08 -2.31
N ILE A 208 -3.42 -0.17 -1.08
CA ILE A 208 -2.92 -1.01 0.00
C ILE A 208 -4.08 -1.84 0.55
N ASP A 209 -3.86 -3.14 0.72
CA ASP A 209 -4.78 -4.03 1.40
C ASP A 209 -4.32 -4.28 2.84
N ILE A 210 -5.07 -3.79 3.83
CA ILE A 210 -4.78 -3.99 5.26
C ILE A 210 -4.68 -5.48 5.60
N LEU A 211 -5.49 -6.34 4.96
CA LEU A 211 -5.49 -7.78 5.25
C LEU A 211 -4.12 -8.42 4.97
N SER A 212 -3.30 -7.80 4.12
CA SER A 212 -1.95 -8.27 3.81
C SER A 212 -0.91 -7.96 4.91
N PHE A 213 -1.26 -7.13 5.90
CA PHE A 213 -0.39 -6.74 7.02
C PHE A 213 -0.83 -7.33 8.35
N ILE A 214 -1.98 -8.01 8.39
CA ILE A 214 -2.49 -8.67 9.59
C ILE A 214 -2.32 -10.19 9.47
N PRO A 215 -2.23 -10.93 10.60
CA PRO A 215 -2.14 -12.38 10.56
C PRO A 215 -3.32 -13.00 9.80
N PRO A 216 -3.13 -14.17 9.16
CA PRO A 216 -4.21 -14.85 8.45
C PRO A 216 -5.41 -15.12 9.37
N ASN A 217 -6.59 -15.21 8.79
CA ASN A 217 -7.87 -15.44 9.46
C ASN A 217 -8.35 -14.32 10.41
N ASN A 218 -7.82 -13.09 10.26
CA ASN A 218 -8.40 -11.93 10.92
C ASN A 218 -9.54 -11.33 10.09
N THR A 219 -10.65 -11.07 10.77
CA THR A 219 -11.80 -10.34 10.22
C THR A 219 -11.65 -8.84 10.43
N LEU A 220 -12.36 -8.04 9.64
CA LEU A 220 -12.43 -6.58 9.83
C LEU A 220 -12.89 -6.22 11.24
N LYS A 221 -13.85 -6.99 11.77
CA LYS A 221 -14.36 -6.81 13.14
C LYS A 221 -13.26 -7.00 14.18
N GLN A 222 -12.50 -8.10 14.11
CA GLN A 222 -11.39 -8.36 15.03
C GLN A 222 -10.27 -7.31 14.92
N PHE A 223 -9.99 -6.85 13.69
CA PHE A 223 -9.05 -5.76 13.47
C PHE A 223 -9.49 -4.49 14.21
N ILE A 224 -10.76 -4.09 14.06
CA ILE A 224 -11.31 -2.89 14.71
C ILE A 224 -11.45 -3.05 16.22
N GLU A 225 -11.80 -4.23 16.73
CA GLU A 225 -11.82 -4.49 18.17
C GLU A 225 -10.44 -4.36 18.80
N LYS A 226 -9.38 -4.70 18.06
CA LYS A 226 -8.00 -4.67 18.55
C LYS A 226 -7.33 -3.30 18.39
N PHE A 227 -7.57 -2.61 17.28
CA PHE A 227 -6.86 -1.39 16.91
C PHE A 227 -7.74 -0.14 16.82
N GLY A 228 -9.07 -0.30 16.86
CA GLY A 228 -10.01 0.81 16.86
C GLY A 228 -9.98 1.59 18.16
N THR A 229 -10.43 2.85 18.10
CA THR A 229 -10.62 3.67 19.29
C THR A 229 -11.83 3.18 20.09
N LYS A 230 -11.73 3.22 21.42
CA LYS A 230 -12.83 2.83 22.32
C LYS A 230 -14.09 3.63 21.97
N GLY A 231 -15.17 2.92 21.62
CA GLY A 231 -16.47 3.52 21.28
C GLY A 231 -16.91 3.31 19.82
N ILE A 232 -16.03 2.84 18.93
CA ILE A 232 -16.44 2.48 17.55
C ILE A 232 -17.18 1.13 17.59
N LYS A 233 -18.49 1.15 17.38
CA LYS A 233 -19.29 -0.06 17.15
C LYS A 233 -19.42 -0.27 15.65
N LEU A 234 -18.87 -1.37 15.15
CA LEU A 234 -19.00 -1.72 13.73
C LEU A 234 -20.47 -2.09 13.43
N THR A 235 -21.13 -1.25 12.64
CA THR A 235 -22.46 -1.54 12.07
C THR A 235 -22.32 -1.78 10.58
N LYS A 236 -21.78 -2.96 10.19
CA LYS A 236 -21.84 -3.37 8.79
C LYS A 236 -23.27 -3.80 8.48
N GLY A 237 -23.88 -3.19 7.46
CA GLY A 237 -25.17 -3.63 6.93
C GLY A 237 -25.04 -5.05 6.36
N ILE A 238 -26.04 -5.89 6.61
CA ILE A 238 -26.17 -7.21 5.99
C ILE A 238 -27.20 -7.04 4.89
N LEU A 239 -26.92 -7.54 3.68
CA LEU A 239 -27.93 -7.65 2.64
C LEU A 239 -28.62 -9.02 2.75
N PRO A 240 -29.96 -9.09 2.66
CA PRO A 240 -30.68 -10.36 2.74
C PRO A 240 -30.46 -11.17 1.47
N HIS A 241 -29.51 -12.11 1.46
CA HIS A 241 -29.07 -12.80 0.23
C HIS A 241 -30.16 -13.62 -0.49
N ARG A 242 -31.23 -14.05 0.20
CA ARG A 242 -32.38 -14.72 -0.41
C ARG A 242 -33.27 -13.73 -1.18
N SER A 243 -33.61 -12.62 -0.54
CA SER A 243 -34.45 -11.56 -1.12
C SER A 243 -33.67 -10.61 -2.04
N PHE A 244 -32.34 -10.61 -1.97
CA PHE A 244 -31.45 -9.77 -2.76
C PHE A 244 -30.31 -10.60 -3.37
N ASN A 245 -30.39 -10.84 -4.68
CA ASN A 245 -29.44 -11.67 -5.43
C ASN A 245 -29.20 -11.13 -6.84
N TYR A 246 -28.36 -11.81 -7.62
CA TYR A 246 -27.97 -11.39 -8.96
C TYR A 246 -29.13 -11.25 -9.95
N ASP A 247 -30.20 -12.04 -9.79
CA ASP A 247 -31.32 -12.02 -10.72
C ASP A 247 -32.24 -10.82 -10.47
N ASN A 248 -32.31 -10.34 -9.22
CA ASN A 248 -33.29 -9.34 -8.81
C ASN A 248 -32.70 -8.01 -8.33
N TYR A 249 -31.37 -7.89 -8.15
CA TYR A 249 -30.77 -6.72 -7.50
C TYR A 249 -31.15 -5.38 -8.14
N LYS A 250 -31.25 -5.30 -9.48
CA LYS A 250 -31.65 -4.07 -10.18
C LYS A 250 -33.07 -3.64 -9.81
N SER A 251 -33.99 -4.60 -9.76
CA SER A 251 -35.37 -4.35 -9.37
C SER A 251 -35.43 -3.93 -7.90
N VAL A 252 -34.78 -4.68 -7.01
CA VAL A 252 -34.80 -4.40 -5.57
C VAL A 252 -34.16 -3.05 -5.24
N LEU A 253 -33.03 -2.68 -5.86
CA LEU A 253 -32.39 -1.37 -5.66
C LEU A 253 -33.24 -0.18 -6.14
N SER A 254 -34.18 -0.40 -7.06
CA SER A 254 -35.10 0.64 -7.54
C SER A 254 -36.29 0.88 -6.61
N GLN A 255 -36.51 0.00 -5.63
CA GLN A 255 -37.62 0.10 -4.70
C GLN A 255 -37.29 1.06 -3.55
N SER A 256 -38.31 1.76 -3.06
CA SER A 256 -38.23 2.62 -1.86
C SER A 256 -38.68 1.90 -0.59
N LYS A 257 -39.18 0.66 -0.70
CA LYS A 257 -39.63 -0.14 0.44
C LYS A 257 -38.43 -0.73 1.17
N SER A 258 -38.42 -0.60 2.49
CA SER A 258 -37.45 -1.27 3.35
C SER A 258 -37.66 -2.77 3.36
N PHE A 259 -36.58 -3.52 3.51
CA PHE A 259 -36.66 -4.96 3.79
C PHE A 259 -37.41 -5.20 5.10
N THR A 260 -38.22 -6.24 5.10
CA THR A 260 -38.90 -6.76 6.28
C THR A 260 -37.94 -7.64 7.09
N LYS A 261 -38.31 -7.98 8.32
CA LYS A 261 -37.49 -8.84 9.17
C LYS A 261 -37.37 -10.25 8.57
N GLU A 262 -38.43 -10.69 7.91
CA GLU A 262 -38.58 -11.97 7.22
C GLU A 262 -37.59 -12.13 6.07
N ASP A 263 -37.21 -11.03 5.40
CA ASP A 263 -36.22 -11.06 4.32
C ASP A 263 -34.83 -11.50 4.79
N PHE A 264 -34.51 -11.32 6.08
CA PHE A 264 -33.22 -11.67 6.68
C PHE A 264 -33.19 -13.08 7.29
N TYR A 265 -34.29 -13.83 7.21
CA TYR A 265 -34.34 -15.21 7.67
C TYR A 265 -34.17 -16.17 6.49
N ASP A 266 -33.32 -17.17 6.67
CA ASP A 266 -33.11 -18.26 5.71
C ASP A 266 -34.36 -19.15 5.59
#